data_AF-K1SQS7-F1
#
_entry.id   AF-K1SQS7-F1
#
_cell.length_a   1.000
_cell.length_b   1.000
_cell.length_c   1.000
_cell.angle_alpha   90.00
_cell.angle_beta   90.00
_cell.angle_gamma   90.00
#
_symmetry.space_group_name_H-M   'P 1'
#
loop_
_entity.id
_entity.type
_entity.pdbx_description
1 polymer ?
#
loop_
_entity_poly.entity_id
_entity_poly.type
_entity_poly.pdbx_seq_one_letter_code
_entity_poly.pdbx_strand_id
1 'polypeptide(L)'
;MGCDSKASCDYPVFGHAAARAVADGTCEKGIVICTTGIGISISANKVKGIRCALCSDPLSAKMTRLHNDANMLAMGAGIVGENLALEIVETFLNTPFSGEERHSRRISLIEEV
;
A
#
# COMPACT_ATOMS: atom_id res chain seq x y z
N MET A 1 -9.86 -2.84 8.28
CA MET A 1 -10.88 -1.79 8.05
C MET A 1 -11.32 -1.85 6.59
N GLY A 2 -12.59 -1.59 6.30
CA GLY A 2 -13.15 -1.67 4.94
C GLY A 2 -14.68 -1.53 4.99
N CYS A 3 -15.31 -1.40 3.82
CA CYS A 3 -16.75 -1.49 3.73
C CYS A 3 -17.18 -2.93 4.02
N ASP A 4 -18.11 -3.12 4.95
CA ASP A 4 -18.63 -4.42 5.39
C ASP A 4 -19.92 -4.82 4.66
N SER A 5 -20.32 -4.03 3.65
CA SER A 5 -21.49 -4.28 2.83
C SER A 5 -21.18 -4.16 1.34
N LYS A 6 -22.15 -4.52 0.50
CA LYS A 6 -22.08 -4.35 -0.96
C LYS A 6 -22.58 -2.98 -1.44
N ALA A 7 -22.94 -2.10 -0.51
CA ALA A 7 -23.40 -0.76 -0.86
C ALA A 7 -22.26 0.06 -1.48
N SER A 8 -22.64 1.01 -2.34
CA SER A 8 -21.69 2.01 -2.82
C SER A 8 -21.11 2.78 -1.64
N CYS A 9 -19.81 3.05 -1.68
CA CYS A 9 -19.10 3.73 -0.61
C CYS A 9 -17.88 4.48 -1.15
N ASP A 10 -17.37 5.41 -0.35
CA ASP A 10 -16.29 6.29 -0.75
C ASP A 10 -14.93 5.73 -0.32
N TYR A 11 -14.15 5.27 -1.30
CA TYR A 11 -12.81 4.72 -1.06
C TYR A 11 -11.88 5.62 -0.22
N PRO A 12 -11.96 6.98 -0.25
CA PRO A 12 -11.09 7.80 0.58
C PRO A 12 -11.30 7.58 2.08
N VAL A 13 -12.53 7.27 2.51
CA VAL A 13 -12.85 7.04 3.94
C VAL A 13 -12.06 5.85 4.46
N PHE A 14 -12.09 4.74 3.73
CA PHE A 14 -11.42 3.50 4.14
C PHE A 14 -9.91 3.55 3.92
N GLY A 15 -9.46 4.15 2.81
CA GLY A 15 -8.05 4.34 2.50
C GLY A 15 -7.35 5.16 3.58
N HIS A 16 -7.97 6.29 3.98
CA HIS A 16 -7.45 7.14 5.03
C HIS A 16 -7.46 6.47 6.41
N ALA A 17 -8.54 5.72 6.75
CA ALA A 17 -8.61 5.00 8.01
C ALA A 17 -7.49 3.95 8.13
N ALA A 18 -7.30 3.10 7.11
CA ALA A 18 -6.21 2.13 7.04
C ALA A 18 -4.83 2.78 7.12
N ALA A 19 -4.64 3.88 6.40
CA ALA A 19 -3.42 4.66 6.41
C ALA A 19 -3.10 5.25 7.80
N ARG A 20 -4.10 5.76 8.53
CA ARG A 20 -3.89 6.25 9.89
C ARG A 20 -3.44 5.15 10.85
N ALA A 21 -4.07 3.98 10.80
CA ALA A 21 -3.68 2.85 11.67
C ALA A 21 -2.26 2.35 11.39
N VAL A 22 -1.75 2.49 10.17
CA VAL A 22 -0.34 2.21 9.87
C VAL A 22 0.57 3.33 10.38
N ALA A 23 0.18 4.58 10.13
CA ALA A 23 0.98 5.75 10.52
C ALA A 23 1.12 5.92 12.04
N ASP A 24 0.10 5.54 12.82
CA ASP A 24 0.10 5.62 14.28
C ASP A 24 0.67 4.36 14.98
N GLY A 25 1.06 3.35 14.20
CA GLY A 25 1.66 2.11 14.71
C GLY A 25 0.66 1.09 15.24
N THR A 26 -0.65 1.31 15.10
CA THR A 26 -1.67 0.29 15.41
C THR A 26 -1.51 -0.95 14.53
N CYS A 27 -1.04 -0.78 13.30
CA CYS A 27 -0.70 -1.84 12.36
C CYS A 27 0.68 -1.60 11.77
N GLU A 28 1.46 -2.66 11.55
CA GLU A 28 2.78 -2.53 10.92
C GLU A 28 2.69 -2.24 9.42
N LYS A 29 1.72 -2.87 8.74
CA LYS A 29 1.49 -2.74 7.29
C LYS A 29 -0.01 -2.68 6.99
N GLY A 30 -0.35 -2.07 5.85
CA GLY A 30 -1.73 -1.98 5.37
C GLY A 30 -1.92 -2.49 3.94
N ILE A 31 -3.08 -3.07 3.66
CA ILE A 31 -3.48 -3.47 2.30
C ILE A 31 -4.84 -2.83 2.03
N VAL A 32 -4.94 -2.08 0.93
CA VAL A 32 -6.16 -1.37 0.53
C VAL A 32 -6.54 -1.75 -0.91
N ILE A 33 -7.84 -1.91 -1.16
CA ILE A 33 -8.33 -2.38 -2.45
C ILE A 33 -9.51 -1.52 -2.86
N CYS A 34 -9.53 -1.07 -4.11
CA CYS A 34 -10.73 -0.56 -4.78
C CYS A 34 -10.80 -1.13 -6.20
N THR A 35 -11.69 -0.63 -7.06
CA THR A 35 -11.81 -1.16 -8.44
C THR A 35 -10.48 -1.12 -9.19
N THR A 36 -9.78 0.01 -9.17
CA THR A 36 -8.49 0.19 -9.88
C THR A 36 -7.28 0.26 -8.96
N GLY A 37 -7.50 0.42 -7.65
CA GLY A 37 -6.45 0.70 -6.67
C GLY A 37 -5.88 2.13 -6.72
N ILE A 38 -6.17 2.91 -7.77
CA ILE A 38 -5.62 4.26 -7.99
C ILE A 38 -6.14 5.26 -6.94
N GLY A 39 -7.46 5.38 -6.82
CA GLY A 39 -8.03 6.38 -5.91
C GLY A 39 -7.66 6.11 -4.45
N ILE A 40 -7.74 4.85 -4.03
CA ILE A 40 -7.47 4.47 -2.63
C ILE A 40 -5.98 4.61 -2.27
N SER A 41 -5.06 4.37 -3.21
CA SER A 41 -3.63 4.60 -2.99
C SER A 41 -3.29 6.09 -2.90
N ILE A 42 -3.91 6.92 -3.75
CA ILE A 42 -3.77 8.38 -3.67
C ILE A 42 -4.24 8.88 -2.31
N SER A 43 -5.40 8.41 -1.85
CA SER A 43 -5.95 8.78 -0.55
C SER A 43 -5.05 8.35 0.62
N ALA A 44 -4.56 7.11 0.60
CA ALA A 44 -3.68 6.59 1.64
C ALA A 44 -2.36 7.40 1.74
N ASN A 45 -1.74 7.73 0.61
CA ASN A 45 -0.50 8.54 0.57
C ASN A 45 -0.68 10.00 1.03
N LYS A 46 -1.91 10.47 1.27
CA LYS A 46 -2.14 11.79 1.90
C LYS A 46 -1.99 11.77 3.42
N VAL A 47 -1.83 10.59 4.02
CA VAL A 47 -1.50 10.48 5.44
C VAL A 47 0.01 10.54 5.61
N LYS A 48 0.50 11.46 6.46
CA LYS A 48 1.92 11.61 6.75
C LYS A 48 2.51 10.30 7.29
N GLY A 49 3.67 9.91 6.78
CA GLY A 49 4.36 8.66 7.13
C GLY A 49 3.92 7.45 6.31
N ILE A 50 2.97 7.60 5.39
CA ILE A 50 2.51 6.50 4.52
C ILE A 50 3.22 6.50 3.18
N ARG A 51 3.66 5.30 2.80
CA ARG A 51 4.21 4.97 1.49
C ARG A 51 3.38 3.82 0.93
N CYS A 52 2.27 4.19 0.29
CA CYS A 52 1.33 3.26 -0.31
C CYS A 52 1.65 3.05 -1.79
N ALA A 53 2.01 1.82 -2.15
CA ALA A 53 2.35 1.44 -3.51
C ALA A 53 1.18 0.75 -4.21
N LEU A 54 0.75 1.25 -5.36
CA LEU A 54 -0.18 0.54 -6.24
C LEU A 54 0.58 -0.50 -7.05
N CYS A 55 0.27 -1.77 -6.86
CA CYS A 55 0.92 -2.87 -7.59
C CYS A 55 -0.11 -3.74 -8.30
N SER A 56 0.27 -4.22 -9.48
CA SER A 56 -0.52 -5.15 -10.29
C SER A 56 0.24 -6.43 -10.64
N ASP A 57 1.44 -6.60 -10.09
CA ASP A 57 2.32 -7.74 -10.32
C ASP A 57 3.29 -7.96 -9.13
N PRO A 58 3.80 -9.19 -8.93
CA PRO A 58 4.69 -9.53 -7.81
C PRO A 58 6.04 -8.81 -7.87
N LEU A 59 6.56 -8.51 -9.06
CA LEU A 59 7.84 -7.81 -9.19
C LEU A 59 7.71 -6.40 -8.60
N SER A 60 6.67 -5.65 -8.96
CA SER A 60 6.39 -4.34 -8.38
C SER A 60 6.23 -4.40 -6.86
N ALA A 61 5.52 -5.41 -6.34
CA ALA A 61 5.34 -5.64 -4.91
C ALA A 61 6.67 -5.90 -4.17
N LYS A 62 7.56 -6.71 -4.77
CA LYS A 62 8.90 -6.97 -4.26
C LYS A 62 9.75 -5.70 -4.28
N MET A 63 9.77 -5.01 -5.42
CA MET A 63 10.64 -3.84 -5.62
C MET A 63 10.21 -2.68 -4.72
N THR A 64 8.92 -2.47 -4.51
CA THR A 64 8.46 -1.41 -3.62
C THR A 64 8.83 -1.66 -2.16
N ARG A 65 8.83 -2.93 -1.71
CA ARG A 65 9.37 -3.29 -0.38
C ARG A 65 10.87 -3.05 -0.31
N LEU A 66 11.64 -3.55 -1.27
CA LEU A 66 13.11 -3.42 -1.29
C LEU A 66 13.58 -1.96 -1.38
N HIS A 67 12.94 -1.14 -2.21
CA HIS A 67 13.44 0.18 -2.59
C HIS A 67 12.75 1.34 -1.88
N ASN A 68 11.47 1.20 -1.58
CA ASN A 68 10.64 2.29 -1.04
C ASN A 68 10.24 2.03 0.40
N ASP A 69 10.58 0.87 0.95
CA ASP A 69 10.06 0.39 2.23
C ASP A 69 8.57 0.69 2.36
N ALA A 70 7.80 0.36 1.33
CA ALA A 70 6.37 0.66 1.30
C ALA A 70 5.69 -0.04 2.48
N ASN A 71 5.02 0.74 3.33
CA ASN A 71 4.28 0.24 4.50
C ASN A 71 2.80 0.00 4.17
N MET A 72 2.36 0.36 2.96
CA MET A 72 1.05 -0.01 2.46
C MET A 72 1.09 -0.49 1.00
N LEU A 73 0.20 -1.43 0.69
CA LEU A 73 -0.04 -1.95 -0.65
C LEU A 73 -1.45 -1.56 -1.10
N ALA A 74 -1.58 -1.10 -2.34
CA ALA A 74 -2.86 -0.92 -3.01
C ALA A 74 -2.97 -1.86 -4.21
N MET A 75 -4.18 -2.39 -4.44
CA MET A 75 -4.50 -3.23 -5.61
C MET A 75 -5.86 -2.86 -6.21
N GLY A 76 -6.02 -3.15 -7.49
CA GLY A 76 -7.30 -3.01 -8.20
C GLY A 76 -8.02 -4.34 -8.35
N ALA A 77 -9.16 -4.51 -7.66
CA ALA A 77 -9.98 -5.73 -7.77
C ALA A 77 -10.59 -5.95 -9.17
N GLY A 78 -10.72 -4.89 -9.96
CA GLY A 78 -11.14 -4.96 -11.37
C GLY A 78 -9.96 -5.11 -12.35
N ILE A 79 -8.73 -5.17 -11.85
CA ILE A 79 -7.50 -5.19 -12.67
C ILE A 79 -6.73 -6.50 -12.47
N VAL A 80 -6.63 -6.97 -11.22
CA VAL A 80 -5.81 -8.11 -10.83
C VAL A 80 -6.71 -9.28 -10.45
N GLY A 81 -6.48 -10.46 -11.06
CA GLY A 81 -7.18 -11.70 -10.70
C GLY A 81 -6.75 -12.25 -9.35
N GLU A 82 -7.60 -13.06 -8.71
CA GLU A 82 -7.44 -13.50 -7.31
C GLU A 82 -6.10 -14.19 -7.02
N ASN A 83 -5.70 -15.19 -7.83
CA ASN A 83 -4.42 -15.89 -7.61
C ASN A 83 -3.22 -14.94 -7.68
N LEU A 84 -3.23 -14.01 -8.63
CA LEU A 84 -2.16 -13.02 -8.78
C LEU A 84 -2.18 -12.02 -7.62
N ALA A 85 -3.37 -11.62 -7.15
CA ALA A 85 -3.50 -10.74 -5.98
C ALA A 85 -2.93 -11.39 -4.71
N LEU A 86 -3.16 -12.68 -4.51
CA LEU A 86 -2.59 -13.43 -3.38
C LEU A 86 -1.05 -13.47 -3.48
N GLU A 87 -0.49 -13.72 -4.66
CA GLU A 87 0.97 -13.72 -4.87
C GLU A 87 1.59 -12.33 -4.62
N ILE A 88 0.92 -11.26 -5.07
CA ILE A 88 1.34 -9.87 -4.80
C ILE A 88 1.37 -9.59 -3.30
N VAL A 89 0.30 -9.98 -2.58
CA VAL A 89 0.19 -9.80 -1.13
C VAL A 89 1.27 -10.58 -0.40
N GLU A 90 1.45 -11.86 -0.74
CA GLU A 90 2.49 -12.71 -0.14
C GLU A 90 3.88 -12.12 -0.37
N THR A 91 4.16 -11.69 -1.60
CA THR A 91 5.44 -11.04 -1.96
C THR A 91 5.65 -9.76 -1.16
N PHE A 92 4.64 -8.90 -1.05
CA PHE A 92 4.72 -7.65 -0.29
C PHE A 92 4.96 -7.88 1.20
N LEU A 93 4.26 -8.84 1.80
CA LEU A 93 4.37 -9.12 3.24
C LEU A 93 5.73 -9.75 3.61
N ASN A 94 6.26 -10.61 2.74
CA ASN A 94 7.47 -11.38 3.02
C ASN A 94 8.76 -10.73 2.52
N THR A 95 8.70 -9.71 1.65
CA THR A 95 9.90 -9.03 1.18
C THR A 95 10.36 -7.98 2.21
N PRO A 96 11.59 -8.10 2.76
CA PRO A 96 12.15 -7.10 3.65
C PRO A 96 12.58 -5.85 2.88
N PHE A 97 12.75 -4.73 3.60
CA PHE A 97 13.45 -3.58 3.05
C PHE A 97 14.92 -3.93 2.81
N SER A 98 15.53 -3.43 1.73
CA SER A 98 16.92 -3.78 1.43
C SER A 98 17.94 -3.09 2.34
N GLY A 99 17.57 -1.97 2.97
CA GLY A 99 18.47 -1.22 3.85
C GLY A 99 19.59 -0.48 3.12
N GLU A 100 19.63 -0.51 1.79
CA GLU A 100 20.67 0.16 1.01
C GLU A 100 20.62 1.68 1.21
N GLU A 101 21.79 2.30 1.34
CA GLU A 101 21.95 3.75 1.58
C GLU A 101 21.13 4.59 0.59
N ARG A 102 21.21 4.26 -0.71
CA ARG A 102 20.48 4.98 -1.76
C ARG A 102 18.97 4.93 -1.62
N HIS A 103 18.43 3.85 -1.04
CA HIS A 103 16.99 3.68 -0.84
C HIS A 103 16.55 4.45 0.41
N SER A 104 17.29 4.30 1.51
CA SER A 104 17.05 5.03 2.76
C SER A 104 17.08 6.55 2.53
N ARG A 105 18.09 7.05 1.81
CA ARG A 105 18.19 8.48 1.45
C ARG A 105 16.98 8.98 0.67
N ARG A 106 16.47 8.19 -0.29
CA ARG A 106 15.29 8.56 -1.08
C ARG A 106 14.01 8.54 -0.26
N ILE A 107 13.88 7.59 0.67
CA ILE A 107 12.76 7.53 1.60
C ILE A 107 12.74 8.77 2.49
N SER A 108 13.89 9.19 3.04
CA SER A 108 13.97 10.42 3.85
C SER A 108 13.50 11.65 3.07
N LEU A 109 13.86 11.76 1.78
CA LEU A 109 13.38 12.86 0.93
C LEU A 109 11.85 12.82 0.70
N ILE A 110 11.24 11.63 0.67
CA ILE A 110 9.78 11.48 0.55
C ILE A 110 9.11 11.91 1.86
N GLU A 111 9.70 11.60 3.01
CA GLU A 111 9.14 11.90 4.33
C GLU A 111 9.21 13.39 4.71
N GLU A 112 10.02 14.18 4.00
CA GLU A 112 10.11 15.64 4.15
C GLU A 112 8.99 16.41 3.43
N VAL A 113 8.21 15.76 2.56
CA VAL A 113 7.07 16.33 1.81
C VAL A 113 5.78 16.26 2.63
#